data_AF-A0A4Q2DVN8-F1
#
_entry.id   AF-A0A4Q2DVN8-F1
#
_cell.length_a   1.000
_cell.length_b   1.000
_cell.length_c   1.000
_cell.angle_alpha   90.00
_cell.angle_beta   90.00
_cell.angle_gamma   90.00
#
_symmetry.space_group_name_H-M   'P 1'
#
loop_
_entity.id
_entity.type
_entity.pdbx_description
1 polymer ?
#
loop_
_entity_poly.entity_id
_entity_poly.type
_entity_poly.pdbx_seq_one_letter_code
_entity_poly.pdbx_strand_id
1 'polypeptide(L)'
;MPPSIIVDDADLTLLIGAQWQRFTNSSAAHNRTTTVCRTDLNGKGIANIKSPTLTLNLPSLKGFTLVGTGAENLRLNYTFRNNDAPKDGPVSTNPELFNKTGVELMTLTSTDTHTIEIVPDSGRFTLDYVLFTPDKESGYIGQRLMSDDHDGTIKYTAGQWSLTESVVLPRAIPMKGTLAKATAVGASFSVEFTVTHVNGSQAVNGDSWLMSQPFFKQNVAPGTHTLNVTLTEVTGNQSYYFDYLTFQGIDQTQLNATGAGKKSNTLGGIIGGVIAAIIILGCCGAWGKKKYYYVRRPVVYVKETVIM
;
A
#
# COMPACT_ATOMS: atom_id res chain seq x y z
N MET A 1 1.66 2.41 3.52
CA MET A 1 2.86 2.83 2.76
C MET A 1 2.62 4.24 2.20
N PRO A 2 3.57 4.90 1.49
CA PRO A 2 3.22 6.07 0.68
C PRO A 2 2.30 5.64 -0.49
N PRO A 3 1.48 6.57 -1.03
CA PRO A 3 0.66 6.33 -2.22
C PRO A 3 1.51 5.82 -3.40
N SER A 4 0.89 5.06 -4.31
CA SER A 4 1.48 4.61 -5.57
C SER A 4 1.09 5.57 -6.72
N ILE A 5 1.89 5.65 -7.78
CA ILE A 5 1.41 6.24 -9.05
C ILE A 5 0.66 5.14 -9.80
N ILE A 6 -0.55 5.42 -10.27
CA ILE A 6 -1.36 4.48 -11.06
C ILE A 6 -1.47 4.97 -12.50
N VAL A 7 -1.22 4.07 -13.45
CA VAL A 7 -1.47 4.28 -14.88
C VAL A 7 -2.49 3.24 -15.33
N ASP A 8 -3.63 3.72 -15.80
CA ASP A 8 -4.73 2.90 -16.31
C ASP A 8 -4.33 2.23 -17.63
N ASP A 9 -4.83 1.03 -17.93
CA ASP A 9 -4.53 0.37 -19.20
C ASP A 9 -5.00 1.19 -20.42
N ALA A 10 -6.12 1.91 -20.27
CA ALA A 10 -6.69 2.75 -21.30
C ALA A 10 -5.76 3.93 -21.68
N ASP A 11 -4.94 4.39 -20.73
CA ASP A 11 -3.99 5.49 -20.88
C ASP A 11 -2.65 5.03 -21.53
N LEU A 12 -2.45 3.73 -21.74
CA LEU A 12 -1.24 3.21 -22.41
C LEU A 12 -1.25 3.58 -23.89
N THR A 13 -0.17 4.21 -24.38
CA THR A 13 -0.13 4.72 -25.75
C THR A 13 0.72 3.89 -26.72
N LEU A 14 1.58 3.00 -26.22
CA LEU A 14 2.53 2.26 -27.05
C LEU A 14 2.37 0.74 -26.91
N LEU A 15 1.43 0.22 -27.69
CA LEU A 15 1.18 -1.21 -27.89
C LEU A 15 1.55 -1.56 -29.33
N ILE A 16 2.43 -2.53 -29.51
CA ILE A 16 2.91 -3.01 -30.82
C ILE A 16 2.41 -4.45 -31.02
N GLY A 17 1.90 -4.74 -32.22
CA GLY A 17 1.39 -6.07 -32.60
C GLY A 17 -0.13 -6.09 -32.73
N ALA A 18 -0.66 -6.90 -33.65
CA ALA A 18 -2.11 -7.01 -33.88
C ALA A 18 -2.84 -7.90 -32.85
N GLN A 19 -2.10 -8.48 -31.90
CA GLN A 19 -2.60 -9.36 -30.84
C GLN A 19 -3.28 -8.60 -29.69
N TRP A 20 -3.11 -7.27 -29.63
CA TRP A 20 -3.67 -6.43 -28.57
C TRP A 20 -5.12 -6.08 -28.82
N GLN A 21 -5.93 -6.22 -27.79
CA GLN A 21 -7.36 -5.91 -27.80
C GLN A 21 -7.71 -5.14 -26.53
N ARG A 22 -8.51 -4.09 -26.65
CA ARG A 22 -9.06 -3.34 -25.52
C ARG A 22 -10.50 -3.75 -25.27
N PHE A 23 -10.84 -3.93 -24.01
CA PHE A 23 -12.18 -4.25 -23.55
C PHE A 23 -12.68 -3.16 -22.62
N THR A 24 -13.96 -2.84 -22.76
CA THR A 24 -14.70 -1.94 -21.86
C THR A 24 -15.76 -2.74 -21.13
N ASN A 25 -16.29 -2.18 -20.04
CA ASN A 25 -17.28 -2.83 -19.18
C ASN A 25 -16.76 -4.07 -18.42
N SER A 26 -15.45 -4.17 -18.22
CA SER A 26 -14.82 -5.19 -17.38
C SER A 26 -15.19 -4.95 -15.91
N SER A 27 -16.14 -5.72 -15.39
CA SER A 27 -16.87 -5.42 -14.15
C SER A 27 -16.05 -5.48 -12.85
N ALA A 28 -14.80 -5.95 -12.89
CA ALA A 28 -13.92 -6.05 -11.73
C ALA A 28 -12.58 -5.34 -11.95
N ALA A 29 -12.42 -4.64 -13.07
CA ALA A 29 -11.21 -3.94 -13.45
C ALA A 29 -11.27 -2.47 -13.03
N HIS A 30 -10.11 -1.87 -12.77
CA HIS A 30 -10.00 -0.42 -12.59
C HIS A 30 -10.57 0.29 -13.83
N ASN A 31 -11.35 1.34 -13.58
CA ASN A 31 -12.03 2.12 -14.64
C ASN A 31 -12.91 1.28 -15.61
N ARG A 32 -13.15 0.00 -15.29
CA ARG A 32 -13.87 -0.98 -16.12
C ARG A 32 -13.25 -1.21 -17.49
N THR A 33 -11.94 -1.04 -17.63
CA THR A 33 -11.19 -1.30 -18.86
C THR A 33 -10.15 -2.40 -18.64
N THR A 34 -9.84 -3.14 -19.70
CA THR A 34 -8.68 -4.04 -19.71
C THR A 34 -8.06 -4.11 -21.09
N THR A 35 -6.75 -4.32 -21.12
CA THR A 35 -5.97 -4.50 -22.34
C THR A 35 -5.42 -5.92 -22.36
N VAL A 36 -5.81 -6.70 -23.36
CA VAL A 36 -5.50 -8.13 -23.48
C VAL A 36 -4.56 -8.34 -24.65
N CYS A 37 -3.45 -9.04 -24.43
CA CYS A 37 -2.65 -9.64 -25.48
C CYS A 37 -3.04 -11.12 -25.64
N ARG A 38 -3.57 -11.45 -26.82
CA ARG A 38 -3.90 -12.81 -27.22
C ARG A 38 -2.69 -13.47 -27.91
N THR A 39 -1.79 -14.03 -27.10
CA THR A 39 -0.58 -14.73 -27.60
C THR A 39 -0.92 -15.97 -28.44
N ASP A 40 -2.13 -16.52 -28.25
CA ASP A 40 -2.70 -17.62 -29.03
C ASP A 40 -3.12 -17.23 -30.45
N LEU A 41 -3.30 -15.93 -30.73
CA LEU A 41 -3.60 -15.43 -32.08
C LEU A 41 -2.35 -15.34 -32.98
N ASN A 42 -1.31 -16.12 -32.67
CA ASN A 42 -0.19 -16.36 -33.57
C ASN A 42 -0.65 -17.12 -34.82
N GLY A 43 -1.16 -16.39 -35.82
CA GLY A 43 -1.09 -16.75 -37.24
C GLY A 43 -2.02 -17.87 -37.72
N LYS A 44 -3.33 -17.62 -37.81
CA LYS A 44 -4.16 -18.20 -38.89
C LYS A 44 -4.48 -17.19 -40.00
N GLY A 45 -3.60 -16.22 -40.19
CA GLY A 45 -3.66 -15.20 -41.24
C GLY A 45 -2.29 -14.56 -41.43
N ILE A 46 -2.00 -14.18 -42.67
CA ILE A 46 -0.70 -13.79 -43.22
C ILE A 46 0.12 -12.88 -42.26
N ALA A 47 1.26 -13.39 -41.81
CA ALA A 47 2.45 -12.71 -41.26
C ALA A 47 2.23 -11.52 -40.29
N ASN A 48 2.04 -11.80 -39.00
CA ASN A 48 2.42 -10.82 -37.96
C ASN A 48 3.94 -10.87 -37.76
N ILE A 49 4.65 -9.90 -38.34
CA ILE A 49 6.13 -9.85 -38.43
C ILE A 49 6.77 -9.37 -37.12
N LYS A 50 5.99 -8.97 -36.11
CA LYS A 50 6.50 -8.45 -34.82
C LYS A 50 5.81 -9.13 -33.64
N SER A 51 6.61 -9.56 -32.67
CA SER A 51 6.14 -10.01 -31.37
C SER A 51 5.32 -8.90 -30.69
N PRO A 52 4.25 -9.24 -29.96
CA PRO A 52 3.48 -8.23 -29.25
C PRO A 52 4.36 -7.55 -28.19
N THR A 53 4.38 -6.23 -28.17
CA THR A 53 5.21 -5.47 -27.22
C THR A 53 4.40 -4.37 -26.57
N LEU A 54 4.53 -4.26 -25.25
CA LEU A 54 4.08 -3.14 -24.44
C LEU A 54 5.32 -2.33 -24.04
N THR A 55 5.35 -1.04 -24.36
CA THR A 55 6.41 -0.15 -23.89
C THR A 55 5.85 0.74 -22.78
N LEU A 56 6.51 0.73 -21.62
CA LEU A 56 6.16 1.60 -20.50
C LEU A 56 7.23 2.66 -20.30
N ASN A 57 6.79 3.91 -20.16
CA ASN A 57 7.62 4.99 -19.64
C ASN A 57 7.43 5.04 -18.12
N LEU A 58 8.52 4.86 -17.39
CA LEU A 58 8.52 4.77 -15.94
C LEU A 58 8.63 6.20 -15.36
N PRO A 59 7.62 6.71 -14.64
CA PRO A 59 7.71 8.00 -13.96
C PRO A 59 8.65 7.97 -12.74
N SER A 60 9.12 6.78 -12.34
CA SER A 60 10.03 6.54 -11.22
C SER A 60 10.91 5.33 -11.50
N LEU A 61 12.14 5.36 -10.97
CA LEU A 61 13.11 4.27 -11.09
C LEU A 61 13.07 3.25 -9.95
N LYS A 62 12.22 3.48 -8.93
CA LYS A 62 12.08 2.60 -7.75
C LYS A 62 11.38 1.28 -8.05
N GLY A 63 10.77 1.16 -9.23
CA GLY A 63 10.09 -0.06 -9.65
C GLY A 63 8.61 0.12 -9.97
N PHE A 64 8.03 -0.95 -10.51
CA PHE A 64 6.63 -1.00 -10.91
C PHE A 64 6.06 -2.41 -10.75
N THR A 65 4.73 -2.47 -10.76
CA THR A 65 3.95 -3.70 -10.70
C THR A 65 2.89 -3.67 -11.80
N LEU A 66 2.88 -4.70 -12.64
CA LEU A 66 1.78 -4.95 -13.58
C LEU A 66 0.64 -5.62 -12.82
N VAL A 67 -0.55 -5.03 -12.85
CA VAL A 67 -1.73 -5.61 -12.23
C VAL A 67 -2.76 -5.98 -13.30
N GLY A 68 -3.36 -7.14 -13.18
CA GLY A 68 -4.22 -7.67 -14.22
C GLY A 68 -5.01 -8.90 -13.83
N THR A 69 -5.33 -9.74 -14.83
CA THR A 69 -6.04 -11.01 -14.59
C THR A 69 -5.06 -12.17 -14.57
N GLY A 70 -5.09 -12.96 -13.49
CA GLY A 70 -4.27 -14.16 -13.36
C GLY A 70 -4.58 -15.18 -14.47
N ALA A 71 -3.55 -15.79 -15.05
CA ALA A 71 -3.70 -16.70 -16.18
C ALA A 71 -2.75 -17.88 -16.09
N GLU A 72 -3.22 -19.03 -16.58
CA GLU A 72 -2.41 -20.22 -16.76
C GLU A 72 -1.29 -19.98 -17.76
N ASN A 73 -0.10 -20.51 -17.46
CA ASN A 73 1.06 -20.52 -18.34
C ASN A 73 1.45 -19.13 -18.88
N LEU A 74 1.14 -18.05 -18.14
CA LEU A 74 1.55 -16.71 -18.51
C LEU A 74 3.07 -16.58 -18.43
N ARG A 75 3.69 -16.21 -19.55
CA ARG A 75 5.10 -15.84 -19.62
C ARG A 75 5.24 -14.47 -20.23
N LEU A 76 6.00 -13.62 -19.55
CA LEU A 76 6.36 -12.28 -20.02
C LEU A 76 7.87 -12.23 -20.08
N ASN A 77 8.42 -11.71 -21.17
CA ASN A 77 9.82 -11.32 -21.25
C ASN A 77 9.91 -9.80 -21.16
N TYR A 78 11.04 -9.28 -20.69
CA TYR A 78 11.26 -7.85 -20.64
C TYR A 78 12.69 -7.46 -20.97
N THR A 79 12.85 -6.24 -21.47
CA THR A 79 14.14 -5.58 -21.71
C THR A 79 14.09 -4.16 -21.18
N PHE A 80 15.14 -3.75 -20.47
CA PHE A 80 15.39 -2.34 -20.26
C PHE A 80 15.99 -1.77 -21.53
N ARG A 81 15.51 -0.59 -21.97
CA ARG A 81 15.90 -0.03 -23.26
C ARG A 81 17.33 0.50 -23.22
N ASN A 82 18.31 -0.39 -23.40
CA ASN A 82 19.76 -0.11 -23.53
C ASN A 82 20.57 -1.31 -24.11
N ASN A 83 20.02 -2.08 -25.06
CA ASN A 83 20.65 -3.29 -25.64
C ASN A 83 20.88 -4.47 -24.67
N ASP A 84 20.15 -4.50 -23.55
CA ASP A 84 20.14 -5.69 -22.68
C ASP A 84 19.47 -6.87 -23.39
N ALA A 85 19.99 -8.08 -23.13
CA ALA A 85 19.32 -9.30 -23.53
C ALA A 85 17.95 -9.43 -22.82
N PRO A 86 16.90 -9.96 -23.50
CA PRO A 86 15.63 -10.24 -22.86
C PRO A 86 15.76 -11.10 -21.61
N LYS A 87 15.02 -10.74 -20.57
CA LYS A 87 14.95 -11.45 -19.29
C LYS A 87 13.55 -12.03 -19.12
N ASP A 88 13.46 -13.21 -18.54
CA ASP A 88 12.18 -13.80 -18.13
C ASP A 88 11.62 -12.98 -16.97
N GLY A 89 10.36 -12.56 -17.09
CA GLY A 89 9.64 -11.81 -16.07
C GLY A 89 9.28 -12.71 -14.87
N PRO A 90 9.39 -12.22 -13.63
CA PRO A 90 8.92 -12.94 -12.45
C PRO A 90 7.40 -12.90 -12.39
N VAL A 91 6.75 -13.70 -13.23
CA VAL A 91 5.29 -13.71 -13.36
C VAL A 91 4.64 -14.52 -12.24
N SER A 92 3.50 -14.05 -11.71
CA SER A 92 2.68 -14.82 -10.77
C SER A 92 2.12 -16.09 -11.41
N THR A 93 2.38 -17.24 -10.77
CA THR A 93 1.98 -18.57 -11.25
C THR A 93 0.97 -19.26 -10.33
N ASN A 94 0.45 -18.57 -9.31
CA ASN A 94 -0.45 -19.16 -8.33
C ASN A 94 -1.81 -19.55 -8.98
N PRO A 95 -2.17 -20.86 -9.00
CA PRO A 95 -3.42 -21.31 -9.61
C PRO A 95 -4.69 -20.79 -8.95
N GLU A 96 -4.64 -20.44 -7.66
CA GLU A 96 -5.79 -19.87 -6.95
C GLU A 96 -6.17 -18.48 -7.48
N LEU A 97 -5.25 -17.82 -8.19
CA LEU A 97 -5.44 -16.47 -8.73
C LEU A 97 -5.90 -16.48 -10.19
N PHE A 98 -6.01 -17.65 -10.82
CA PHE A 98 -6.44 -17.75 -12.21
C PHE A 98 -7.86 -17.21 -12.40
N ASN A 99 -8.05 -16.45 -13.48
CA ASN A 99 -9.29 -15.76 -13.83
C ASN A 99 -9.76 -14.70 -12.83
N LYS A 100 -8.94 -14.34 -11.83
CA LYS A 100 -9.21 -13.22 -10.92
C LYS A 100 -8.53 -11.96 -11.44
N THR A 101 -9.23 -10.84 -11.42
CA THR A 101 -8.69 -9.49 -11.69
C THR A 101 -8.04 -8.92 -10.41
N GLY A 102 -7.14 -7.94 -10.54
CA GLY A 102 -6.41 -7.35 -9.40
C GLY A 102 -5.16 -8.14 -8.98
N VAL A 103 -4.73 -9.10 -9.80
CA VAL A 103 -3.53 -9.91 -9.52
C VAL A 103 -2.28 -9.12 -9.85
N GLU A 104 -1.35 -9.00 -8.91
CA GLU A 104 0.02 -8.56 -9.20
C GLU A 104 0.71 -9.60 -10.09
N LEU A 105 0.72 -9.34 -11.39
CA LEU A 105 1.22 -10.27 -12.40
C LEU A 105 2.74 -10.30 -12.40
N MET A 106 3.40 -9.15 -12.25
CA MET A 106 4.85 -9.02 -12.31
C MET A 106 5.28 -7.75 -11.57
N THR A 107 6.26 -7.87 -10.68
CA THR A 107 6.83 -6.73 -9.93
C THR A 107 8.34 -6.67 -10.14
N LEU A 108 8.86 -5.48 -10.46
CA LEU A 108 10.30 -5.18 -10.54
C LEU A 108 10.64 -4.01 -9.60
N THR A 109 11.71 -4.13 -8.82
CA THR A 109 12.03 -3.22 -7.69
C THR A 109 13.20 -2.26 -7.92
N SER A 110 13.77 -2.25 -9.11
CA SER A 110 14.79 -1.27 -9.52
C SER A 110 14.84 -1.27 -11.03
N THR A 111 14.79 -0.08 -11.64
CA THR A 111 14.94 0.07 -13.08
C THR A 111 16.04 1.09 -13.32
N ASP A 112 17.14 0.70 -13.94
CA ASP A 112 18.23 1.63 -14.26
C ASP A 112 17.89 2.53 -15.47
N THR A 113 16.67 2.42 -15.99
CA THR A 113 16.18 3.12 -17.17
C THR A 113 14.73 3.53 -16.96
N HIS A 114 14.31 4.62 -17.62
CA HIS A 114 12.92 5.10 -17.58
C HIS A 114 12.02 4.42 -18.63
N THR A 115 12.53 3.41 -19.35
CA THR A 115 11.75 2.73 -20.39
C THR A 115 11.99 1.25 -20.35
N ILE A 116 10.90 0.50 -20.25
CA ILE A 116 10.91 -0.96 -20.31
C ILE A 116 10.01 -1.41 -21.46
N GLU A 117 10.47 -2.43 -22.17
CA GLU A 117 9.68 -3.16 -23.15
C GLU A 117 9.31 -4.52 -22.55
N ILE A 118 8.02 -4.86 -22.59
CA ILE A 118 7.45 -6.11 -22.10
C ILE A 118 6.87 -6.85 -23.29
N VAL A 119 7.23 -8.12 -23.43
CA VAL A 119 6.83 -8.99 -24.53
C VAL A 119 6.09 -10.19 -23.93
N PRO A 120 4.75 -10.24 -24.04
CA PRO A 120 4.00 -11.45 -23.72
C PRO A 120 4.38 -12.57 -24.67
N ASP A 121 4.89 -13.68 -24.12
CA ASP A 121 5.40 -14.81 -24.88
C ASP A 121 4.38 -15.96 -24.97
N SER A 122 3.74 -16.29 -23.85
CA SER A 122 2.70 -17.32 -23.79
C SER A 122 1.67 -17.03 -22.69
N GLY A 123 0.55 -17.75 -22.74
CA GLY A 123 -0.60 -17.51 -21.86
C GLY A 123 -1.34 -16.21 -22.21
N ARG A 124 -2.45 -15.96 -21.52
CA ARG A 124 -3.28 -14.78 -21.79
C ARG A 124 -2.86 -13.62 -20.89
N PHE A 125 -2.08 -12.69 -21.42
CA PHE A 125 -1.74 -11.46 -20.69
C PHE A 125 -2.94 -10.49 -20.74
N THR A 126 -3.52 -10.20 -19.58
CA THR A 126 -4.61 -9.23 -19.43
C THR A 126 -4.19 -8.20 -18.40
N LEU A 127 -3.93 -6.98 -18.86
CA LEU A 127 -3.52 -5.85 -18.05
C LEU A 127 -4.75 -5.02 -17.65
N ASP A 128 -4.78 -4.58 -16.41
CA ASP A 128 -5.78 -3.69 -15.82
C ASP A 128 -5.14 -2.31 -15.55
N TYR A 129 -4.05 -2.28 -14.80
CA TYR A 129 -3.29 -1.05 -14.57
C TYR A 129 -1.83 -1.37 -14.21
N VAL A 130 -1.01 -0.33 -14.18
CA VAL A 130 0.37 -0.39 -13.69
C VAL A 130 0.50 0.50 -12.46
N LEU A 131 1.08 -0.04 -11.40
CA LEU A 131 1.48 0.72 -10.21
C LEU A 131 2.97 1.03 -10.28
N PHE A 132 3.36 2.28 -10.08
CA PHE A 132 4.76 2.66 -9.89
C PHE A 132 5.00 3.05 -8.45
N THR A 133 6.14 2.62 -7.92
CA THR A 133 6.62 3.11 -6.63
C THR A 133 7.14 4.52 -6.85
N PRO A 134 6.55 5.57 -6.25
CA PRO A 134 7.00 6.93 -6.49
C PRO A 134 8.40 7.17 -5.91
N ASP A 135 9.18 7.99 -6.59
CA ASP A 135 10.40 8.56 -6.01
C ASP A 135 10.05 9.89 -5.33
N LYS A 136 10.63 10.13 -4.16
CA LYS A 136 10.45 11.40 -3.44
C LYS A 136 11.03 12.58 -4.23
N GLU A 137 11.97 12.31 -5.12
CA GLU A 137 12.67 13.32 -5.92
C GLU A 137 11.94 13.65 -7.23
N SER A 138 11.16 12.72 -7.78
CA SER A 138 10.31 12.95 -8.95
C SER A 138 9.04 13.67 -8.51
N GLY A 139 8.89 14.95 -8.84
CA GLY A 139 7.63 15.67 -8.59
C GLY A 139 6.42 14.94 -9.20
N TYR A 140 5.23 15.13 -8.61
CA TYR A 140 4.03 14.37 -8.97
C TYR A 140 3.06 15.12 -9.89
N ILE A 141 3.50 16.22 -10.50
CA ILE A 141 2.67 17.05 -11.39
C ILE A 141 2.13 16.19 -12.52
N GLY A 142 0.81 16.18 -12.70
CA GLY A 142 0.19 15.44 -13.80
C GLY A 142 0.18 13.93 -13.61
N GLN A 143 0.73 13.40 -12.52
CA GLN A 143 0.64 11.98 -12.16
C GLN A 143 -0.65 11.68 -11.40
N ARG A 144 -1.30 10.56 -11.73
CA ARG A 144 -2.43 10.03 -10.95
C ARG A 144 -1.87 9.19 -9.80
N LEU A 145 -2.13 9.62 -8.59
CA LEU A 145 -1.71 8.95 -7.37
C LEU A 145 -2.86 8.13 -6.80
N MET A 146 -2.51 7.07 -6.09
CA MET A 146 -3.41 6.07 -5.56
C MET A 146 -3.03 5.78 -4.11
N SER A 147 -3.97 6.00 -3.18
CA SER A 147 -3.83 5.64 -1.77
C SER A 147 -4.68 4.42 -1.48
N ASP A 148 -4.03 3.36 -1.01
CA ASP A 148 -4.65 2.09 -0.66
C ASP A 148 -5.33 2.14 0.72
N ASP A 149 -6.34 1.31 0.98
CA ASP A 149 -7.00 1.24 2.28
C ASP A 149 -6.04 0.92 3.43
N HIS A 150 -4.95 0.23 3.16
CA HIS A 150 -3.91 -0.06 4.15
C HIS A 150 -2.79 0.98 4.19
N ASP A 151 -2.87 2.04 3.38
CA ASP A 151 -1.88 3.10 3.37
C ASP A 151 -1.99 4.07 4.55
N GLY A 152 -0.81 4.55 5.00
CA GLY A 152 -0.72 5.39 6.19
C GLY A 152 -1.29 6.80 5.97
N THR A 153 -1.60 7.17 4.73
CA THR A 153 -2.28 8.41 4.38
C THR A 153 -3.75 8.42 4.79
N ILE A 154 -4.36 7.24 4.96
CA ILE A 154 -5.76 7.12 5.33
C ILE A 154 -5.87 6.96 6.85
N LYS A 155 -6.65 7.85 7.47
CA LYS A 155 -6.88 7.85 8.92
C LYS A 155 -8.28 7.36 9.21
N TYR A 156 -8.34 6.20 9.86
CA TYR A 156 -9.59 5.56 10.28
C TYR A 156 -9.98 5.97 11.70
N THR A 157 -11.29 6.00 11.95
CA THR A 157 -11.82 6.09 13.31
C THR A 157 -11.46 4.83 14.10
N ALA A 158 -10.78 4.99 15.23
CA ALA A 158 -10.29 3.87 16.03
C ALA A 158 -11.43 2.91 16.44
N GLY A 159 -11.21 1.61 16.25
CA GLY A 159 -12.13 0.55 16.68
C GLY A 159 -13.42 0.41 15.85
N GLN A 160 -13.59 1.19 14.77
CA GLN A 160 -14.79 1.17 13.93
C GLN A 160 -14.56 0.52 12.55
N TRP A 161 -13.30 0.22 12.23
CA TRP A 161 -12.87 -0.35 10.97
C TRP A 161 -12.14 -1.67 11.20
N SER A 162 -12.47 -2.67 10.39
CA SER A 162 -11.73 -3.93 10.30
C SER A 162 -10.92 -3.90 9.02
N LEU A 163 -9.59 -3.87 9.14
CA LEU A 163 -8.67 -3.97 8.01
C LEU A 163 -8.32 -5.44 7.81
N THR A 164 -8.53 -5.94 6.59
CA THR A 164 -8.24 -7.34 6.25
C THR A 164 -7.13 -7.39 5.20
N GLU A 165 -6.17 -8.28 5.38
CA GLU A 165 -5.10 -8.55 4.42
C GLU A 165 -5.32 -9.88 3.70
N SER A 166 -4.63 -10.08 2.58
CA SER A 166 -4.70 -11.31 1.77
C SER A 166 -6.12 -11.66 1.32
N VAL A 167 -6.93 -10.63 1.02
CA VAL A 167 -8.31 -10.78 0.58
C VAL A 167 -8.35 -11.33 -0.83
N VAL A 168 -8.99 -12.48 -1.02
CA VAL A 168 -9.26 -13.04 -2.34
C VAL A 168 -10.77 -13.22 -2.48
N LEU A 169 -11.39 -12.43 -3.34
CA LEU A 169 -12.82 -12.54 -3.63
C LEU A 169 -13.03 -13.56 -4.77
N PRO A 170 -14.26 -14.07 -4.98
CA PRO A 170 -14.51 -15.10 -5.99
C PRO A 170 -14.02 -14.73 -7.39
N ARG A 171 -14.16 -13.46 -7.80
CA ARG A 171 -13.80 -12.99 -9.15
C ARG A 171 -12.62 -12.04 -9.21
N ALA A 172 -12.11 -11.57 -8.08
CA ALA A 172 -11.12 -10.50 -8.10
C ALA A 172 -10.41 -10.36 -6.74
N ILE A 173 -9.34 -9.58 -6.72
CA ILE A 173 -8.54 -9.26 -5.55
C ILE A 173 -8.63 -7.75 -5.37
N PRO A 174 -9.08 -7.24 -4.20
CA PRO A 174 -8.98 -5.83 -3.87
C PRO A 174 -7.55 -5.33 -4.12
N MET A 175 -7.40 -4.03 -4.26
CA MET A 175 -6.10 -3.44 -4.50
C MET A 175 -5.12 -3.86 -3.40
N LYS A 176 -3.90 -4.27 -3.81
CA LYS A 176 -2.85 -4.82 -2.93
C LYS A 176 -3.31 -5.98 -2.01
N GLY A 177 -4.45 -6.60 -2.31
CA GLY A 177 -5.03 -7.67 -1.51
C GLY A 177 -5.59 -7.22 -0.15
N THR A 178 -5.86 -5.93 0.05
CA THR A 178 -6.36 -5.38 1.32
C THR A 178 -7.77 -4.83 1.18
N LEU A 179 -8.53 -4.86 2.28
CA LEU A 179 -9.89 -4.30 2.28
C LEU A 179 -10.28 -3.78 3.66
N ALA A 180 -10.75 -2.54 3.70
CA ALA A 180 -11.26 -1.91 4.89
C ALA A 180 -12.79 -2.07 4.95
N LYS A 181 -13.28 -2.60 6.06
CA LYS A 181 -14.70 -2.84 6.30
C LYS A 181 -15.19 -2.05 7.50
N ALA A 182 -16.32 -1.34 7.34
CA ALA A 182 -17.06 -0.71 8.42
C ALA A 182 -18.47 -1.31 8.55
N THR A 183 -18.89 -1.56 9.79
CA THR A 183 -20.21 -2.12 10.12
C THR A 183 -20.97 -1.34 11.18
N ALA A 184 -20.40 -0.24 11.68
CA ALA A 184 -20.96 0.55 12.76
C ALA A 184 -21.25 1.99 12.32
N VAL A 185 -22.39 2.53 12.75
CA VAL A 185 -22.77 3.92 12.51
C VAL A 185 -21.73 4.85 13.17
N GLY A 186 -21.31 5.88 12.44
CA GLY A 186 -20.25 6.79 12.88
C GLY A 186 -18.84 6.33 12.54
N ALA A 187 -18.66 5.14 11.95
CA ALA A 187 -17.40 4.78 11.32
C ALA A 187 -17.07 5.81 10.22
N SER A 188 -15.89 6.42 10.33
CA SER A 188 -15.42 7.38 9.33
C SER A 188 -13.95 7.22 8.99
N PHE A 189 -13.58 7.62 7.78
CA PHE A 189 -12.21 7.88 7.36
C PHE A 189 -12.13 9.25 6.68
N SER A 190 -10.95 9.88 6.72
CA SER A 190 -10.77 11.27 6.29
C SER A 190 -9.67 11.43 5.21
N VAL A 191 -9.99 11.85 3.97
CA VAL A 191 -9.02 12.18 2.87
C VAL A 191 -9.51 13.22 1.83
N GLU A 192 -9.58 14.48 2.22
CA GLU A 192 -9.92 15.67 1.40
C GLU A 192 -11.36 15.92 0.69
N PHE A 193 -12.43 16.67 1.22
CA PHE A 193 -13.97 17.00 1.09
C PHE A 193 -15.22 16.12 1.64
N THR A 194 -16.31 16.64 2.26
CA THR A 194 -17.48 15.81 2.76
C THR A 194 -18.65 15.59 1.77
N VAL A 195 -19.09 14.33 1.53
CA VAL A 195 -20.28 13.99 0.68
C VAL A 195 -21.13 12.86 1.27
N THR A 196 -22.46 12.95 1.14
CA THR A 196 -23.42 11.91 1.58
C THR A 196 -23.96 11.13 0.37
N HIS A 197 -23.63 9.85 0.28
CA HIS A 197 -23.92 9.01 -0.90
C HIS A 197 -25.13 8.09 -0.76
N VAL A 198 -25.39 7.60 0.46
CA VAL A 198 -26.49 6.68 0.76
C VAL A 198 -27.23 7.28 1.95
N ASN A 199 -28.52 7.52 1.79
CA ASN A 199 -29.38 8.16 2.80
C ASN A 199 -30.60 7.28 3.12
N GLY A 200 -30.48 5.98 2.88
CA GLY A 200 -31.55 5.00 3.10
C GLY A 200 -32.60 4.90 1.98
N SER A 201 -32.52 5.72 0.92
CA SER A 201 -33.48 5.68 -0.20
C SER A 201 -33.08 4.77 -1.37
N GLN A 202 -31.82 4.33 -1.43
CA GLN A 202 -31.29 3.47 -2.48
C GLN A 202 -31.58 1.99 -2.17
N ALA A 203 -32.08 1.23 -3.15
CA ALA A 203 -32.25 -0.21 -3.01
C ALA A 203 -30.88 -0.91 -2.95
N VAL A 204 -30.61 -1.65 -1.88
CA VAL A 204 -29.40 -2.47 -1.76
C VAL A 204 -29.57 -3.73 -2.59
N ASN A 205 -28.70 -3.92 -3.59
CA ASN A 205 -28.63 -5.16 -4.36
C ASN A 205 -27.19 -5.69 -4.33
N GLY A 206 -26.91 -6.69 -3.51
CA GLY A 206 -25.58 -7.30 -3.39
C GLY A 206 -25.02 -7.87 -4.70
N ASP A 207 -25.89 -8.25 -5.64
CA ASP A 207 -25.51 -8.81 -6.93
C ASP A 207 -25.05 -7.76 -7.95
N SER A 208 -25.29 -6.47 -7.68
CA SER A 208 -24.83 -5.37 -8.54
C SER A 208 -23.51 -4.75 -8.09
N TRP A 209 -22.88 -5.25 -7.02
CA TRP A 209 -21.65 -4.67 -6.49
C TRP A 209 -20.48 -5.12 -7.36
N LEU A 210 -20.01 -4.17 -8.17
CA LEU A 210 -18.84 -4.33 -9.01
C LEU A 210 -17.59 -3.93 -8.22
N MET A 211 -16.51 -4.69 -8.36
CA MET A 211 -15.24 -4.33 -7.70
C MET A 211 -14.60 -3.14 -8.42
N SER A 212 -13.87 -2.29 -7.67
CA SER A 212 -13.28 -1.05 -8.21
C SER A 212 -14.29 -0.08 -8.85
N GLN A 213 -15.58 -0.16 -8.48
CA GLN A 213 -16.58 0.81 -8.93
C GLN A 213 -16.30 2.18 -8.31
N PRO A 214 -16.20 3.26 -9.11
CA PRO A 214 -16.05 4.59 -8.56
C PRO A 214 -17.33 4.98 -7.80
N PHE A 215 -17.18 5.14 -6.49
CA PHE A 215 -18.27 5.54 -5.60
C PHE A 215 -18.46 7.06 -5.57
N PHE A 216 -17.36 7.80 -5.68
CA PHE A 216 -17.34 9.25 -5.64
C PHE A 216 -16.25 9.82 -6.58
N LYS A 217 -16.54 10.96 -7.22
CA LYS A 217 -15.56 11.75 -7.97
C LYS A 217 -15.93 13.23 -7.92
N GLN A 218 -14.95 14.08 -7.65
CA GLN A 218 -15.10 15.53 -7.71
C GLN A 218 -13.81 16.19 -8.20
N ASN A 219 -13.99 17.27 -8.96
CA ASN A 219 -12.90 18.18 -9.29
C ASN A 219 -12.79 19.20 -8.15
N VAL A 220 -11.57 19.39 -7.65
CA VAL A 220 -11.26 20.38 -6.61
C VAL A 220 -10.21 21.35 -7.12
N ALA A 221 -10.19 22.57 -6.59
CA ALA A 221 -9.12 23.51 -6.87
C ALA A 221 -7.78 22.99 -6.27
N PRO A 222 -6.63 23.38 -6.82
CA PRO A 222 -5.33 23.09 -6.19
C PRO A 222 -5.30 23.58 -4.74
N GLY A 223 -4.84 22.73 -3.81
CA GLY A 223 -4.78 23.03 -2.38
C GLY A 223 -5.07 21.81 -1.52
N THR A 224 -5.24 22.06 -0.21
CA THR A 224 -5.57 21.07 0.82
C THR A 224 -7.09 21.07 1.09
N HIS A 225 -7.76 19.92 1.10
CA HIS A 225 -9.22 19.71 1.38
C HIS A 225 -9.45 18.77 2.64
N THR A 226 -10.63 18.32 3.12
CA THR A 226 -10.72 17.08 4.07
C THR A 226 -11.95 16.14 3.83
N LEU A 227 -11.83 14.82 3.50
CA LEU A 227 -12.85 13.92 2.89
C LEU A 227 -13.36 13.02 3.94
N ASN A 228 -14.38 13.49 4.59
CA ASN A 228 -15.00 12.72 5.64
C ASN A 228 -16.04 11.84 5.00
N VAL A 229 -15.73 10.56 4.88
CA VAL A 229 -16.72 9.54 4.60
C VAL A 229 -17.23 9.04 5.94
N THR A 230 -18.50 9.28 6.22
CA THR A 230 -19.16 8.83 7.45
C THR A 230 -20.29 7.89 7.09
N LEU A 231 -20.29 6.71 7.70
CA LEU A 231 -21.39 5.77 7.60
C LEU A 231 -22.54 6.24 8.53
N THR A 232 -23.57 6.85 7.95
CA THR A 232 -24.68 7.47 8.70
C THR A 232 -25.77 6.49 9.07
N GLU A 233 -25.91 5.39 8.33
CA GLU A 233 -26.90 4.36 8.56
C GLU A 233 -26.36 3.00 8.14
N VAL A 234 -26.62 1.98 8.96
CA VAL A 234 -26.38 0.56 8.65
C VAL A 234 -27.57 -0.20 9.18
N THR A 235 -28.26 -0.96 8.32
CA THR A 235 -29.37 -1.83 8.72
C THR A 235 -29.05 -3.29 8.42
N GLY A 236 -29.43 -4.18 9.33
CA GLY A 236 -29.20 -5.62 9.18
C GLY A 236 -27.71 -5.98 9.05
N ASN A 237 -27.36 -6.72 7.99
CA ASN A 237 -26.01 -7.18 7.70
C ASN A 237 -25.28 -6.30 6.67
N GLN A 238 -25.75 -5.07 6.43
CA GLN A 238 -25.09 -4.13 5.53
C GLN A 238 -23.64 -3.84 5.99
N SER A 239 -22.76 -3.62 5.03
CA SER A 239 -21.35 -3.28 5.28
C SER A 239 -20.88 -2.32 4.22
N TYR A 240 -20.07 -1.35 4.63
CA TYR A 240 -19.34 -0.49 3.71
C TYR A 240 -17.93 -1.03 3.54
N TYR A 241 -17.52 -1.16 2.27
CA TYR A 241 -16.19 -1.62 1.89
C TYR A 241 -15.46 -0.48 1.20
N PHE A 242 -14.23 -0.23 1.64
CA PHE A 242 -13.33 0.75 1.06
C PHE A 242 -12.04 0.05 0.63
N ASP A 243 -11.64 0.32 -0.61
CA ASP A 243 -10.52 -0.34 -1.29
C ASP A 243 -9.40 0.68 -1.54
N TYR A 244 -9.66 1.72 -2.34
CA TYR A 244 -8.69 2.80 -2.54
C TYR A 244 -9.36 4.08 -3.01
N LEU A 245 -8.56 5.15 -3.03
CA LEU A 245 -8.90 6.40 -3.71
C LEU A 245 -7.77 6.79 -4.66
N THR A 246 -8.12 7.57 -5.68
CA THR A 246 -7.13 8.16 -6.60
C THR A 246 -7.28 9.67 -6.66
N PHE A 247 -6.18 10.38 -6.88
CA PHE A 247 -6.14 11.83 -6.98
C PHE A 247 -5.04 12.30 -7.94
N GLN A 248 -5.20 13.51 -8.48
CA GLN A 248 -4.23 14.10 -9.38
C GLN A 248 -3.17 14.87 -8.58
N GLY A 249 -1.90 14.53 -8.78
CA GLY A 249 -0.79 15.26 -8.18
C GLY A 249 -0.55 16.63 -8.83
N ILE A 250 -0.16 17.59 -8.00
CA ILE A 250 0.33 18.92 -8.35
C ILE A 250 1.79 19.08 -7.91
N ASP A 251 2.39 20.22 -8.19
CA ASP A 251 3.79 20.55 -7.87
C ASP A 251 4.07 20.56 -6.38
N GLN A 252 3.07 20.93 -5.59
CA GLN A 252 3.10 20.97 -4.13
C GLN A 252 2.70 19.64 -3.47
N THR A 253 2.33 18.61 -4.24
CA THR A 253 1.93 17.31 -3.64
C THR A 253 3.12 16.69 -2.92
N GLN A 254 2.98 16.44 -1.63
CA GLN A 254 3.97 15.74 -0.82
C GLN A 254 3.43 14.39 -0.36
N LEU A 255 4.09 13.31 -0.79
CA LEU A 255 3.85 11.97 -0.28
C LEU A 255 4.58 11.77 1.05
N ASN A 256 4.20 12.54 2.07
CA ASN A 256 4.68 12.27 3.41
C ASN A 256 3.98 10.99 3.88
N ALA A 257 4.63 9.84 3.68
CA ALA A 257 4.42 8.72 4.56
C ALA A 257 4.62 9.30 5.96
N THR A 258 3.55 9.43 6.77
CA THR A 258 3.73 9.63 8.19
C THR A 258 4.66 8.51 8.61
N GLY A 259 5.92 8.86 8.87
CA GLY A 259 6.88 7.91 9.39
C GLY A 259 6.20 7.22 10.55
N ALA A 260 6.42 5.91 10.69
CA ALA A 260 6.33 5.29 11.99
C ALA A 260 6.92 6.31 12.96
N GLY A 261 6.08 6.89 13.84
CA GLY A 261 6.52 7.96 14.71
C GLY A 261 7.83 7.48 15.28
N LYS A 262 8.92 8.26 15.12
CA LYS A 262 10.14 7.98 15.86
C LYS A 262 9.64 7.82 17.28
N LYS A 263 9.58 6.58 17.79
CA LYS A 263 9.44 6.36 19.22
C LYS A 263 10.66 7.08 19.75
N SER A 264 10.47 8.29 20.28
CA SER A 264 11.49 8.92 21.07
C SER A 264 11.68 7.96 22.23
N ASN A 265 12.66 7.09 22.12
CA ASN A 265 13.09 6.21 23.19
C ASN A 265 13.78 7.08 24.24
N THR A 266 13.04 7.99 24.87
CA THR A 266 13.52 8.89 25.92
C THR A 266 12.95 8.52 27.29
N LEU A 267 12.36 7.33 27.44
CA LEU A 267 12.09 6.76 28.77
C LEU A 267 12.80 5.43 29.06
N GLY A 268 13.07 4.59 28.05
CA GLY A 268 13.73 3.30 28.28
C GLY A 268 15.23 3.41 28.64
N GLY A 269 15.95 4.35 28.02
CA GLY A 269 17.39 4.54 28.25
C GLY A 269 17.74 5.14 29.61
N ILE A 270 16.86 5.98 30.17
CA ILE A 270 17.06 6.57 31.50
C ILE A 270 16.82 5.52 32.59
N ILE A 271 15.76 4.70 32.46
CA ILE A 271 15.45 3.67 33.44
C ILE A 271 16.49 2.52 33.37
N GLY A 272 16.91 2.12 32.17
CA GLY A 272 17.97 1.13 31.99
C GLY A 272 19.33 1.59 32.53
N GLY A 273 19.68 2.88 32.32
CA GLY A 273 20.90 3.47 32.85
C GLY A 273 20.91 3.59 34.38
N VAL A 274 19.77 3.96 34.99
CA VAL A 274 19.64 4.05 36.46
C VAL A 274 19.72 2.66 37.10
N ILE A 275 19.08 1.64 36.52
CA ILE A 275 19.14 0.27 37.06
C ILE A 275 20.57 -0.31 36.93
N ALA A 276 21.24 -0.11 35.78
CA ALA A 276 22.61 -0.54 35.60
C ALA A 276 23.58 0.18 36.57
N ALA A 277 23.39 1.49 36.80
CA ALA A 277 24.19 2.24 37.76
C ALA A 277 23.97 1.79 39.20
N ILE A 278 22.73 1.45 39.60
CA ILE A 278 22.42 0.90 40.93
C ILE A 278 23.04 -0.48 41.12
N ILE A 279 23.00 -1.35 40.10
CA ILE A 279 23.64 -2.68 40.17
C ILE A 279 25.16 -2.54 40.27
N ILE A 280 25.78 -1.66 39.47
CA ILE A 280 27.23 -1.42 39.54
C ILE A 280 27.61 -0.81 40.90
N LEU A 281 26.86 0.17 41.42
CA LEU A 281 27.10 0.73 42.75
C LEU A 281 26.86 -0.29 43.88
N GLY A 282 25.89 -1.19 43.74
CA GLY A 282 25.65 -2.30 44.66
C GLY A 282 26.78 -3.33 44.64
N CYS A 283 27.29 -3.69 43.47
CA CYS A 283 28.40 -4.62 43.30
C CYS A 283 29.74 -4.00 43.74
N CYS A 284 29.98 -2.71 43.47
CA CYS A 284 31.17 -2.00 43.96
C CYS A 284 31.10 -1.70 45.46
N GLY A 285 29.90 -1.46 46.02
CA GLY A 285 29.68 -1.30 47.46
C GLY A 285 29.88 -2.58 48.27
N ALA A 286 29.69 -3.74 47.65
CA ALA A 286 29.92 -5.06 48.27
C ALA A 286 31.40 -5.47 48.33
N TRP A 287 32.29 -4.81 47.58
CA TRP A 287 33.74 -5.08 47.60
C TRP A 287 34.55 -4.09 48.46
N GLY A 288 33.92 -3.07 49.04
CA GLY A 288 34.59 -1.98 49.75
C GLY A 288 34.58 -1.99 51.28
N LYS A 289 33.92 -2.94 51.97
CA LYS A 289 33.88 -2.92 53.44
C LYS A 289 34.98 -3.79 54.07
N LYS A 290 36.17 -3.18 54.19
CA LYS A 290 37.25 -3.59 55.10
C LYS A 290 36.70 -3.73 56.52
N LYS A 291 37.06 -4.84 57.18
CA LYS A 291 36.73 -5.16 58.57
C LYS A 291 37.41 -4.13 59.50
N TYR A 292 36.62 -3.27 60.14
CA TYR A 292 37.07 -2.51 61.30
C TYR A 292 36.62 -3.24 62.56
N TYR A 293 37.59 -3.82 63.29
CA TYR A 293 37.37 -4.35 64.63
C TYR A 293 37.36 -3.19 65.62
N TYR A 294 36.27 -3.03 66.39
CA TYR A 294 36.24 -2.17 67.57
C TYR A 294 35.89 -3.00 68.80
N VAL A 295 36.84 -3.10 69.72
CA VAL A 295 36.69 -3.73 71.04
C VAL A 295 36.00 -2.72 71.98
N ARG A 296 34.88 -3.11 72.60
CA ARG A 296 34.15 -2.29 73.59
C ARG A 296 34.84 -2.30 74.95
N ARG A 297 34.90 -1.15 75.64
CA ARG A 297 34.99 -1.03 77.11
C ARG A 297 34.21 0.22 77.61
N PRO A 298 33.76 0.24 78.88
CA PRO A 298 32.35 0.48 79.21
C PRO A 298 31.99 1.92 79.62
N VAL A 299 30.68 2.13 79.67
CA VAL A 299 29.94 3.35 80.03
C VAL A 299 30.14 3.73 81.50
N VAL A 300 30.32 5.02 81.78
CA VAL A 300 30.07 5.63 83.10
C VAL A 300 29.25 6.90 82.90
N TYR A 301 28.15 7.00 83.64
CA TYR A 301 27.20 8.11 83.65
C TYR A 301 27.68 9.25 84.55
N VAL A 302 27.49 10.50 84.12
CA VAL A 302 27.55 11.67 85.01
C VAL A 302 26.30 12.49 84.81
N LYS A 303 25.58 12.73 85.91
CA LYS A 303 24.38 13.57 86.03
C LYS A 303 24.72 15.03 85.71
N GLU A 304 23.86 15.69 84.96
CA GLU A 304 23.86 17.14 84.78
C GLU A 304 23.40 17.84 86.07
N THR A 305 24.13 18.90 86.44
CA THR A 305 23.61 19.97 87.30
C THR A 305 23.67 21.25 86.49
N VAL A 306 22.49 21.79 86.15
CA VAL A 306 22.33 23.13 85.57
C VAL A 306 22.46 24.15 86.69
N ILE A 307 23.25 25.19 86.47
CA ILE A 307 23.20 26.43 87.25
C ILE A 307 23.05 27.57 86.24
N MET A 308 22.10 28.47 86.53
CA MET A 308 21.93 29.75 85.83
C MET A 308 23.12 30.68 86.08
#